data_AF-A0A7J9YUH3-F1
#
_entry.id   AF-A0A7J9YUH3-F1
#
_cell.length_a   1.000
_cell.length_b   1.000
_cell.length_c   1.000
_cell.angle_alpha   90.00
_cell.angle_beta   90.00
_cell.angle_gamma   90.00
#
_symmetry.space_group_name_H-M   'P 1'
#
loop_
_entity.id
_entity.type
_entity.pdbx_description
1 polymer ?
#
loop_
_entity_poly.entity_id
_entity_poly.type
_entity_poly.pdbx_seq_one_letter_code
_entity_poly.pdbx_strand_id
1 'polypeptide(L)'
;MRGSAAVGDCSIVPPSKGRAGMARFGREGGCRMGRRVGVAGVVLAVAFALAVVPAAGAASKDPARTARNIIPSGQHGAVPPPAGADTQAKMYDGLTPLFDQISNDDLFTYFKSERFGIDTDGPATTEAVPRPGVTIERDAYDVPHVTGLTHDDGIWAAGWIAAEDRRLLGEQARYNARVAAIDAPGLSGIALIASLKTFEPSAQTEAEVAKQTQVLEAAGRQGRAVLHDIDVFLSGINDYIAAHSLAMEPWTRNDIYALNALKGQFVGQGGGDEARRSQFLGGLRQRLGARKGTSIFNDLRQFKNPELPTTVDGRFPYGSIPKRAPGSVVLDPDSFQRTPAVADPELARRVAPDDAELGAAADQLEGRRPADPAGGAGQDDGWHRFES
;
A
#
# COMPACT_ATOMS: atom_id res chain seq x y z
N MET A 1 14.62 -55.51 19.69
CA MET A 1 15.53 -55.09 20.78
C MET A 1 15.75 -53.60 20.68
N ARG A 2 15.66 -52.91 21.82
CA ARG A 2 15.69 -51.45 21.97
C ARG A 2 17.06 -50.88 21.56
N GLY A 3 17.06 -49.77 20.83
CA GLY A 3 18.25 -48.97 20.54
C GLY A 3 17.93 -47.50 20.74
N SER A 4 18.39 -46.97 21.87
CA SER A 4 18.23 -45.60 22.33
C SER A 4 19.20 -44.67 21.59
N ALA A 5 18.72 -43.54 21.07
CA ALA A 5 19.57 -42.45 20.58
C ALA A 5 19.29 -41.20 21.43
N ALA A 6 20.27 -40.83 22.24
CA ALA A 6 20.33 -39.56 22.94
C ALA A 6 20.80 -38.46 21.97
N VAL A 7 20.13 -37.31 21.97
CA VAL A 7 20.63 -36.06 21.38
C VAL A 7 20.55 -35.00 22.46
N GLY A 8 21.71 -34.39 22.74
CA GLY A 8 21.93 -33.42 23.79
C GLY A 8 21.48 -32.00 23.46
N ASP A 9 21.09 -31.34 24.55
CA ASP A 9 20.87 -29.91 24.82
C ASP A 9 21.33 -28.85 23.80
N CYS A 10 20.36 -28.05 23.36
CA CYS A 10 20.57 -26.66 22.96
C CYS A 10 20.42 -25.74 24.18
N SER A 11 21.53 -25.17 24.66
CA SER A 11 21.51 -24.15 25.71
C SER A 11 21.14 -22.78 25.14
N ILE A 12 20.01 -22.25 25.58
CA ILE A 12 19.58 -20.85 25.40
C ILE A 12 20.21 -20.01 26.53
N VAL A 13 20.93 -18.96 26.15
CA VAL A 13 21.51 -17.97 27.07
C VAL A 13 20.45 -16.91 27.40
N PRO A 14 20.06 -16.70 28.68
CA PRO A 14 19.18 -15.59 29.06
C PRO A 14 19.97 -14.30 29.33
N PRO A 15 19.38 -13.11 29.13
CA PRO A 15 20.03 -11.85 29.49
C PRO A 15 20.02 -11.62 31.00
N SER A 16 21.09 -10.99 31.46
CA SER A 16 21.48 -10.75 32.84
C SER A 16 20.62 -9.70 33.56
N LYS A 17 20.37 -9.96 34.85
CA LYS A 17 19.71 -9.06 35.80
C LYS A 17 20.71 -8.03 36.34
N GLY A 18 20.45 -6.74 36.13
CA GLY A 18 21.06 -5.62 36.86
C GLY A 18 20.31 -5.31 38.16
N ARG A 19 21.06 -5.17 39.26
CA ARG A 19 20.59 -4.97 40.64
C ARG A 19 20.29 -3.51 40.97
N ALA A 20 19.19 -3.34 41.73
CA ALA A 20 19.01 -2.56 42.97
C ALA A 20 19.42 -1.08 43.08
N GLY A 21 18.41 -0.25 43.39
CA GLY A 21 18.53 1.00 44.16
C GLY A 21 17.33 1.12 45.09
N MET A 22 17.60 1.24 46.39
CA MET A 22 16.68 1.06 47.52
C MET A 22 16.31 2.43 48.10
N ALA A 23 15.03 2.68 48.40
CA ALA A 23 14.62 3.68 49.40
C ALA A 23 13.26 3.29 50.01
N ARG A 24 13.30 2.91 51.30
CA ARG A 24 12.15 2.78 52.20
C ARG A 24 11.98 4.10 52.96
N PHE A 25 10.73 4.51 53.19
CA PHE A 25 10.16 5.18 54.38
C PHE A 25 8.67 5.36 54.02
N GLY A 26 7.65 5.14 54.83
CA GLY A 26 7.44 4.79 56.22
C GLY A 26 5.92 4.55 56.37
N ARG A 27 5.53 3.96 57.48
CA ARG A 27 4.29 3.22 57.71
C ARG A 27 3.27 4.09 58.49
N GLU A 28 2.04 3.56 58.59
CA GLU A 28 0.98 3.85 59.59
C GLU A 28 0.00 4.97 59.23
N GLY A 29 -1.32 4.83 59.34
CA GLY A 29 -2.18 3.76 59.85
C GLY A 29 -3.61 4.32 60.04
N GLY A 30 -4.56 3.45 60.41
CA GLY A 30 -5.70 3.88 61.23
C GLY A 30 -7.06 4.02 60.55
N CYS A 31 -7.77 2.90 60.48
CA CYS A 31 -9.20 2.77 60.32
C CYS A 31 -9.96 3.40 61.52
N ARG A 32 -11.10 4.09 61.30
CA ARG A 32 -12.20 4.18 62.28
C ARG A 32 -13.56 4.35 61.61
N MET A 33 -14.39 3.35 61.85
CA MET A 33 -15.83 3.25 61.61
C MET A 33 -16.61 4.09 62.64
N GLY A 34 -17.74 4.71 62.24
CA GLY A 34 -18.62 5.34 63.23
C GLY A 34 -19.87 6.09 62.74
N ARG A 35 -20.89 5.33 62.34
CA ARG A 35 -22.32 5.46 62.77
C ARG A 35 -23.21 6.64 62.28
N ARG A 36 -24.19 6.25 61.44
CA ARG A 36 -25.59 6.70 61.19
C ARG A 36 -26.18 7.83 62.05
N VAL A 37 -26.96 8.73 61.43
CA VAL A 37 -28.42 8.98 61.58
C VAL A 37 -28.88 10.08 60.61
N GLY A 38 -30.07 9.97 60.02
CA GLY A 38 -30.87 11.13 59.61
C GLY A 38 -31.45 11.11 58.18
N VAL A 39 -32.66 10.58 58.05
CA VAL A 39 -33.54 10.73 56.87
C VAL A 39 -34.15 12.13 56.89
N ALA A 40 -34.05 12.87 55.79
CA ALA A 40 -34.99 13.95 55.43
C ALA A 40 -35.07 14.04 53.91
N GLY A 41 -36.24 13.65 53.38
CA GLY A 41 -36.52 13.67 51.95
C GLY A 41 -36.70 15.07 51.41
N VAL A 42 -36.11 15.32 50.25
CA VAL A 42 -36.52 16.37 49.32
C VAL A 42 -36.65 15.70 47.96
N VAL A 43 -37.89 15.49 47.53
CA VAL A 43 -38.22 15.09 46.16
C VAL A 43 -38.02 16.33 45.30
N LEU A 44 -36.88 16.41 44.60
CA LEU A 44 -36.66 17.39 43.55
C LEU A 44 -37.09 16.76 42.22
N ALA A 45 -38.26 17.15 41.74
CA ALA A 45 -38.72 16.84 40.39
C ALA A 45 -37.80 17.55 39.38
N VAL A 46 -36.80 16.83 38.86
CA VAL A 46 -35.99 17.30 37.73
C VAL A 46 -36.79 16.98 36.46
N ALA A 47 -37.45 17.99 35.92
CA ALA A 47 -37.94 17.96 34.56
C ALA A 47 -36.73 17.80 33.61
N PHE A 48 -36.58 16.62 33.04
CA PHE A 48 -35.63 16.36 31.95
C PHE A 48 -36.15 17.08 30.70
N ALA A 49 -35.78 18.34 30.54
CA ALA A 49 -35.83 18.99 29.24
C ALA A 49 -34.82 18.27 28.35
N LEU A 50 -35.31 17.51 27.37
CA LEU A 50 -34.55 17.03 26.22
C LEU A 50 -34.06 18.24 25.42
N ALA A 51 -33.01 18.89 25.91
CA ALA A 51 -32.18 19.73 25.08
C ALA A 51 -31.46 18.79 24.11
N VAL A 52 -31.99 18.68 22.89
CA VAL A 52 -31.21 18.24 21.73
C VAL A 52 -30.10 19.27 21.60
N VAL A 53 -28.98 19.03 22.25
CA VAL A 53 -27.73 19.71 21.92
C VAL A 53 -27.41 19.18 20.54
N PRO A 54 -27.45 19.99 19.47
CA PRO A 54 -26.87 19.54 18.22
C PRO A 54 -25.42 19.23 18.58
N ALA A 55 -25.01 17.97 18.43
CA ALA A 55 -23.61 17.65 18.33
C ALA A 55 -23.13 18.38 17.08
N ALA A 56 -22.75 19.64 17.24
CA ALA A 56 -21.85 20.30 16.34
C ALA A 56 -20.57 19.45 16.42
N GLY A 57 -20.52 18.41 15.60
CA GLY A 57 -19.27 17.78 15.23
C GLY A 57 -18.38 18.96 14.86
N ALA A 58 -17.31 19.15 15.63
CA ALA A 58 -16.30 20.10 15.24
C ALA A 58 -15.84 19.64 13.87
N ALA A 59 -16.39 20.25 12.81
CA ALA A 59 -15.96 19.99 11.46
C ALA A 59 -14.46 20.29 11.49
N SER A 60 -13.66 19.23 11.41
CA SER A 60 -12.23 19.34 11.20
C SER A 60 -12.03 20.40 10.14
N LYS A 61 -11.15 21.39 10.39
CA LYS A 61 -10.83 22.38 9.36
C LYS A 61 -10.30 21.61 8.17
N ASP A 62 -11.09 21.57 7.10
CA ASP A 62 -10.70 20.92 5.87
C ASP A 62 -9.39 21.54 5.36
N PRO A 63 -8.28 20.78 5.32
CA PRO A 63 -7.00 21.29 4.84
C PRO A 63 -6.99 21.46 3.32
N ALA A 64 -7.93 20.86 2.59
CA ALA A 64 -8.00 20.83 1.12
C ALA A 64 -8.54 22.13 0.51
N ARG A 65 -8.17 23.29 1.04
CA ARG A 65 -8.67 24.60 0.54
C ARG A 65 -8.41 24.84 -0.95
N THR A 66 -7.26 24.37 -1.43
CA THR A 66 -6.81 24.53 -2.82
C THR A 66 -6.42 23.19 -3.44
N ALA A 67 -6.56 22.09 -2.69
CA ALA A 67 -6.24 20.78 -3.20
C ALA A 67 -7.33 20.37 -4.20
N ARG A 68 -6.88 19.85 -5.33
CA ARG A 68 -7.72 19.40 -6.43
C ARG A 68 -7.13 18.13 -7.01
N ASN A 69 -7.98 17.28 -7.58
CA ASN A 69 -7.54 16.04 -8.19
C ASN A 69 -8.21 15.77 -9.52
N ILE A 70 -7.60 14.81 -10.20
CA ILE A 70 -8.17 14.12 -11.32
C ILE A 70 -7.58 12.71 -11.33
N ILE A 71 -8.43 11.70 -11.47
CA ILE A 71 -8.01 10.30 -11.53
C ILE A 71 -8.54 9.76 -12.85
N PRO A 72 -7.72 9.58 -13.90
CA PRO A 72 -8.21 9.25 -15.24
C PRO A 72 -9.15 8.03 -15.29
N SER A 73 -8.92 7.00 -14.46
CA SER A 73 -9.79 5.83 -14.38
C SER A 73 -11.13 6.07 -13.66
N GLY A 74 -11.26 7.18 -12.93
CA GLY A 74 -12.43 7.50 -12.12
C GLY A 74 -12.77 6.45 -11.05
N GLN A 75 -14.02 6.50 -10.58
CA GLN A 75 -14.56 5.55 -9.58
C GLN A 75 -15.49 4.49 -10.20
N HIS A 76 -15.93 4.70 -11.43
CA HIS A 76 -16.78 3.76 -12.14
C HIS A 76 -16.11 2.38 -12.32
N GLY A 77 -16.75 1.34 -11.78
CA GLY A 77 -16.18 -0.01 -11.62
C GLY A 77 -16.78 -1.14 -12.45
N ALA A 78 -17.76 -0.86 -13.32
CA ALA A 78 -18.59 -1.89 -13.95
C ALA A 78 -18.13 -2.28 -15.37
N VAL A 79 -18.53 -3.48 -15.80
CA VAL A 79 -18.42 -3.96 -17.19
C VAL A 79 -19.82 -4.33 -17.72
N PRO A 80 -20.24 -3.77 -18.87
CA PRO A 80 -19.53 -2.74 -19.66
C PRO A 80 -19.38 -1.42 -18.88
N PRO A 81 -18.38 -0.57 -19.21
CA PRO A 81 -18.20 0.71 -18.54
C PRO A 81 -19.50 1.54 -18.59
N PRO A 82 -19.95 2.11 -17.45
CA PRO A 82 -21.16 2.92 -17.42
C PRO A 82 -20.94 4.25 -18.15
N ALA A 83 -22.04 4.94 -18.46
CA ALA A 83 -21.97 6.32 -18.95
C ALA A 83 -21.24 7.20 -17.93
N GLY A 84 -20.33 8.06 -18.41
CA GLY A 84 -19.53 8.94 -17.54
C GLY A 84 -18.20 8.35 -17.07
N ALA A 85 -17.94 7.05 -17.30
CA ALA A 85 -16.69 6.38 -16.93
C ALA A 85 -15.42 7.02 -17.50
N ASP A 86 -15.51 7.73 -18.62
CA ASP A 86 -14.39 8.39 -19.30
C ASP A 86 -14.27 9.89 -18.99
N THR A 87 -15.13 10.45 -18.15
CA THR A 87 -15.18 11.90 -17.87
C THR A 87 -13.84 12.43 -17.36
N GLN A 88 -13.28 11.77 -16.35
CA GLN A 88 -12.00 12.17 -15.78
C GLN A 88 -10.84 11.87 -16.75
N ALA A 89 -10.91 10.83 -17.58
CA ALA A 89 -9.92 10.63 -18.63
C ALA A 89 -9.91 11.78 -19.66
N LYS A 90 -11.09 12.27 -20.06
CA LYS A 90 -11.23 13.43 -20.97
C LYS A 90 -10.75 14.73 -20.36
N MET A 91 -11.01 14.94 -19.06
CA MET A 91 -10.48 16.10 -18.35
C MET A 91 -8.95 16.07 -18.34
N TYR A 92 -8.33 14.90 -18.16
CA TYR A 92 -6.88 14.76 -18.18
C TYR A 92 -6.32 14.97 -19.59
N ASP A 93 -6.96 14.40 -20.61
CA ASP A 93 -6.58 14.59 -22.01
C ASP A 93 -6.69 16.06 -22.46
N GLY A 94 -7.63 16.81 -21.88
CA GLY A 94 -7.80 18.25 -22.13
C GLY A 94 -6.61 19.11 -21.68
N LEU A 95 -5.75 18.62 -20.78
CA LEU A 95 -4.50 19.29 -20.41
C LEU A 95 -3.39 19.06 -21.44
N THR A 96 -3.42 17.95 -22.17
CA THR A 96 -2.41 17.57 -23.16
C THR A 96 -2.13 18.66 -24.20
N PRO A 97 -3.13 19.28 -24.86
CA PRO A 97 -2.87 20.34 -25.84
C PRO A 97 -2.32 21.64 -25.23
N LEU A 98 -2.46 21.86 -23.92
CA LEU A 98 -1.96 23.06 -23.24
C LEU A 98 -0.47 22.97 -22.92
N PHE A 99 0.07 21.76 -22.73
CA PHE A 99 1.47 21.51 -22.38
C PHE A 99 1.95 22.37 -21.19
N ASP A 100 2.85 23.35 -21.42
CA ASP A 100 3.39 24.26 -20.41
C ASP A 100 2.60 25.58 -20.29
N GLN A 101 1.50 25.73 -21.03
CA GLN A 101 0.61 26.90 -21.05
C GLN A 101 -0.65 26.68 -20.21
N ILE A 102 -0.51 26.10 -19.02
CA ILE A 102 -1.63 25.87 -18.07
C ILE A 102 -1.88 27.13 -17.26
N SER A 103 -3.10 27.66 -17.33
CA SER A 103 -3.58 28.79 -16.52
C SER A 103 -4.25 28.32 -15.22
N ASN A 104 -4.55 29.25 -14.32
CA ASN A 104 -5.34 28.93 -13.13
C ASN A 104 -6.77 28.48 -13.48
N ASP A 105 -7.38 29.02 -14.53
CA ASP A 105 -8.75 28.67 -14.94
C ASP A 105 -8.83 27.24 -15.48
N ASP A 106 -7.75 26.76 -16.10
CA ASP A 106 -7.62 25.36 -16.54
C ASP A 106 -7.65 24.41 -15.33
N LEU A 107 -7.10 24.82 -14.17
CA LEU A 107 -7.17 24.01 -12.95
C LEU A 107 -8.60 23.87 -12.41
N PHE A 108 -9.45 24.88 -12.62
CA PHE A 108 -10.88 24.81 -12.24
C PHE A 108 -11.74 24.08 -13.27
N THR A 109 -11.21 23.88 -14.48
CA THR A 109 -11.89 23.17 -15.57
C THR A 109 -11.54 21.68 -15.57
N TYR A 110 -10.26 21.35 -15.38
CA TYR A 110 -9.73 20.00 -15.54
C TYR A 110 -9.45 19.27 -14.23
N PHE A 111 -9.64 19.91 -13.07
CA PHE A 111 -9.53 19.24 -11.77
C PHE A 111 -10.74 19.51 -10.89
N LYS A 112 -11.23 18.44 -10.25
CA LYS A 112 -12.28 18.49 -9.22
C LYS A 112 -11.71 18.84 -7.85
N SER A 113 -12.58 19.24 -6.94
CA SER A 113 -12.22 19.60 -5.57
C SER A 113 -11.81 18.37 -4.76
N GLU A 114 -10.83 18.53 -3.86
CA GLU A 114 -10.52 17.51 -2.83
C GLU A 114 -11.17 17.83 -1.47
N ARG A 115 -12.10 18.80 -1.46
CA ARG A 115 -12.73 19.25 -0.23
C ARG A 115 -13.65 18.19 0.34
N PHE A 116 -13.78 18.16 1.66
CA PHE A 116 -14.74 17.28 2.30
C PHE A 116 -16.18 17.72 1.98
N GLY A 117 -17.00 16.76 1.57
CA GLY A 117 -18.34 16.99 1.05
C GLY A 117 -18.36 17.30 -0.45
N ILE A 118 -19.53 17.63 -0.98
CA ILE A 118 -19.79 17.65 -2.43
C ILE A 118 -19.41 18.99 -3.10
N ASP A 119 -19.25 20.08 -2.34
CA ASP A 119 -18.90 21.45 -2.79
C ASP A 119 -19.37 21.80 -4.22
N THR A 120 -18.44 22.11 -5.13
CA THR A 120 -18.72 22.45 -6.54
C THR A 120 -18.92 21.24 -7.45
N ASP A 121 -18.70 20.03 -6.93
CA ASP A 121 -18.69 18.79 -7.71
C ASP A 121 -20.07 18.09 -7.69
N GLY A 122 -21.10 18.77 -7.20
CA GLY A 122 -22.49 18.33 -7.29
C GLY A 122 -23.09 18.44 -8.71
N PRO A 123 -24.36 17.99 -8.90
CA PRO A 123 -25.24 17.43 -7.87
C PRO A 123 -24.79 16.04 -7.43
N ALA A 124 -25.10 15.70 -6.17
CA ALA A 124 -24.83 14.36 -5.66
C ALA A 124 -26.08 13.48 -5.66
N THR A 125 -25.86 12.17 -5.68
CA THR A 125 -26.88 11.15 -5.50
C THR A 125 -26.61 10.37 -4.22
N THR A 126 -27.61 10.24 -3.36
CA THR A 126 -27.54 9.40 -2.16
C THR A 126 -27.69 7.93 -2.54
N GLU A 127 -26.77 7.11 -2.06
CA GLU A 127 -26.79 5.66 -2.22
C GLU A 127 -27.42 5.00 -0.99
N ALA A 128 -28.29 4.02 -1.22
CA ALA A 128 -28.94 3.28 -0.15
C ALA A 128 -28.07 2.08 0.27
N VAL A 129 -27.67 2.06 1.54
CA VAL A 129 -26.86 0.98 2.11
C VAL A 129 -27.55 0.32 3.30
N PRO A 130 -27.32 -0.99 3.57
CA PRO A 130 -27.97 -1.74 4.65
C PRO A 130 -27.45 -1.40 6.06
N ARG A 131 -26.77 -0.25 6.23
CA ARG A 131 -26.09 0.16 7.46
C ARG A 131 -26.65 1.51 7.95
N PRO A 132 -27.54 1.54 8.96
CA PRO A 132 -28.26 2.77 9.36
C PRO A 132 -27.38 3.94 9.81
N GLY A 133 -26.16 3.67 10.27
CA GLY A 133 -25.20 4.70 10.70
C GLY A 133 -24.32 5.25 9.57
N VAL A 134 -24.55 4.83 8.32
CA VAL A 134 -23.77 5.22 7.15
C VAL A 134 -24.67 5.95 6.15
N THR A 135 -24.15 7.04 5.62
CA THR A 135 -24.70 7.70 4.43
C THR A 135 -23.58 7.84 3.42
N ILE A 136 -23.83 7.41 2.18
CA ILE A 136 -22.91 7.56 1.05
C ILE A 136 -23.60 8.48 0.05
N GLU A 137 -22.93 9.57 -0.31
CA GLU A 137 -23.35 10.46 -1.39
C GLU A 137 -22.28 10.44 -2.48
N ARG A 138 -22.67 10.19 -3.73
CA ARG A 138 -21.77 10.17 -4.87
C ARG A 138 -21.88 11.49 -5.63
N ASP A 139 -20.75 12.15 -5.85
CA ASP A 139 -20.68 13.42 -6.59
C ASP A 139 -20.91 13.22 -8.11
N ALA A 140 -20.83 14.29 -8.90
CA ALA A 140 -21.00 14.23 -10.36
C ALA A 140 -19.92 13.40 -11.08
N TYR A 141 -18.84 13.02 -10.41
CA TYR A 141 -17.74 12.20 -10.89
C TYR A 141 -17.75 10.78 -10.29
N ASP A 142 -18.84 10.40 -9.62
CA ASP A 142 -19.04 9.13 -8.94
C ASP A 142 -18.13 8.92 -7.72
N VAL A 143 -17.55 10.00 -7.17
CA VAL A 143 -16.72 9.95 -5.96
C VAL A 143 -17.61 9.80 -4.73
N PRO A 144 -17.42 8.74 -3.91
CA PRO A 144 -18.23 8.54 -2.72
C PRO A 144 -17.74 9.41 -1.55
N HIS A 145 -18.66 10.18 -0.99
CA HIS A 145 -18.52 10.93 0.24
C HIS A 145 -19.26 10.21 1.36
N VAL A 146 -18.53 9.77 2.38
CA VAL A 146 -19.05 8.94 3.47
C VAL A 146 -19.26 9.78 4.72
N THR A 147 -20.47 9.73 5.26
CA THR A 147 -20.76 10.14 6.65
C THR A 147 -21.08 8.91 7.48
N GLY A 148 -20.29 8.67 8.53
CA GLY A 148 -20.47 7.58 9.49
C GLY A 148 -20.66 8.11 10.91
N LEU A 149 -21.51 7.45 11.71
CA LEU A 149 -21.70 7.79 13.13
C LEU A 149 -20.56 7.28 14.02
N THR A 150 -19.86 6.24 13.58
CA THR A 150 -18.73 5.62 14.28
C THR A 150 -17.55 5.40 13.35
N HIS A 151 -16.37 5.11 13.92
CA HIS A 151 -15.19 4.68 13.15
C HIS A 151 -15.50 3.44 12.30
N ASP A 152 -16.14 2.43 12.90
CA ASP A 152 -16.51 1.19 12.22
C ASP A 152 -17.49 1.42 11.06
N ASP A 153 -18.36 2.42 11.15
CA ASP A 153 -19.27 2.77 10.05
C ASP A 153 -18.48 3.29 8.83
N GLY A 154 -17.44 4.11 9.06
CA GLY A 154 -16.55 4.57 7.99
C GLY A 154 -15.72 3.43 7.37
N ILE A 155 -15.18 2.53 8.19
CA ILE A 155 -14.40 1.38 7.71
C ILE A 155 -15.29 0.39 6.94
N TRP A 156 -16.51 0.14 7.44
CA TRP A 156 -17.50 -0.69 6.74
C TRP A 156 -17.86 -0.09 5.38
N ALA A 157 -18.12 1.21 5.33
CA ALA A 157 -18.46 1.91 4.08
C ALA A 157 -17.32 1.82 3.06
N ALA A 158 -16.07 1.94 3.50
CA ALA A 158 -14.91 1.77 2.62
C ALA A 158 -14.87 0.35 2.00
N GLY A 159 -15.24 -0.68 2.78
CA GLY A 159 -15.36 -2.05 2.28
C GLY A 159 -16.48 -2.21 1.25
N TRP A 160 -17.66 -1.66 1.55
CA TRP A 160 -18.81 -1.65 0.65
C TRP A 160 -18.48 -0.98 -0.69
N ILE A 161 -17.91 0.22 -0.64
CA ILE A 161 -17.48 0.99 -1.83
C ILE A 161 -16.42 0.22 -2.62
N ALA A 162 -15.45 -0.41 -1.96
CA ALA A 162 -14.43 -1.19 -2.65
C ALA A 162 -15.04 -2.37 -3.43
N ALA A 163 -16.07 -3.02 -2.89
CA ALA A 163 -16.79 -4.08 -3.57
C ALA A 163 -17.66 -3.56 -4.73
N GLU A 164 -18.28 -2.39 -4.58
CA GLU A 164 -19.05 -1.77 -5.66
C GLU A 164 -18.15 -1.34 -6.82
N ASP A 165 -17.15 -0.52 -6.51
CA ASP A 165 -16.39 0.26 -7.49
C ASP A 165 -15.19 -0.52 -8.03
N ARG A 166 -14.70 -1.54 -7.31
CA ARG A 166 -13.42 -2.19 -7.64
C ARG A 166 -13.46 -3.72 -7.59
N ARG A 167 -14.61 -4.38 -7.32
CA ARG A 167 -14.63 -5.84 -7.23
C ARG A 167 -14.09 -6.56 -8.46
N LEU A 168 -14.30 -6.07 -9.68
CA LEU A 168 -13.83 -6.80 -10.87
C LEU A 168 -12.31 -6.88 -10.90
N LEU A 169 -11.64 -5.75 -10.61
CA LEU A 169 -10.19 -5.71 -10.45
C LEU A 169 -9.74 -6.49 -9.20
N GLY A 170 -10.48 -6.33 -8.10
CA GLY A 170 -10.25 -7.04 -6.84
C GLY A 170 -10.25 -8.55 -7.02
N GLU A 171 -11.27 -9.12 -7.66
CA GLU A 171 -11.41 -10.56 -7.94
C GLU A 171 -10.34 -11.07 -8.90
N GLN A 172 -10.01 -10.30 -9.95
CA GLN A 172 -8.89 -10.65 -10.85
C GLN A 172 -7.54 -10.68 -10.12
N ALA A 173 -7.37 -9.82 -9.11
CA ALA A 173 -6.17 -9.77 -8.29
C ALA A 173 -6.18 -10.80 -7.15
N ARG A 174 -7.36 -11.15 -6.64
CA ARG A 174 -7.58 -11.82 -5.35
C ARG A 174 -6.67 -13.01 -5.16
N TYR A 175 -6.79 -14.03 -6.00
CA TYR A 175 -6.01 -15.25 -5.82
C TYR A 175 -4.56 -15.12 -6.30
N ASN A 176 -4.33 -14.35 -7.37
CA ASN A 176 -2.98 -14.07 -7.86
C ASN A 176 -2.10 -13.36 -6.81
N ALA A 177 -2.71 -12.55 -5.94
CA ALA A 177 -2.01 -11.85 -4.87
C ALA A 177 -1.35 -12.82 -3.86
N ARG A 178 -1.80 -14.07 -3.76
CA ARG A 178 -1.13 -15.09 -2.90
C ARG A 178 0.30 -15.33 -3.35
N VAL A 179 0.56 -15.29 -4.65
CA VAL A 179 1.90 -15.46 -5.22
C VAL A 179 2.87 -14.44 -4.65
N ALA A 180 2.43 -13.19 -4.48
CA ALA A 180 3.22 -12.14 -3.83
C ALA A 180 3.38 -12.38 -2.33
N ALA A 181 2.34 -12.91 -1.67
CA ALA A 181 2.35 -13.16 -0.23
C ALA A 181 3.31 -14.28 0.20
N ILE A 182 3.44 -15.32 -0.62
CA ILE A 182 4.34 -16.45 -0.35
C ILE A 182 5.70 -16.32 -1.04
N ASP A 183 5.94 -15.22 -1.78
CA ASP A 183 7.14 -14.99 -2.59
C ASP A 183 7.49 -16.20 -3.47
N ALA A 184 6.51 -16.67 -4.25
CA ALA A 184 6.65 -17.89 -5.02
C ALA A 184 7.77 -17.74 -6.08
N PRO A 185 8.83 -18.57 -6.04
CA PRO A 185 9.98 -18.41 -6.94
C PRO A 185 9.59 -18.43 -8.42
N GLY A 186 10.06 -17.42 -9.16
CA GLY A 186 9.86 -17.32 -10.60
C GLY A 186 8.45 -16.89 -11.05
N LEU A 187 7.53 -16.63 -10.10
CA LEU A 187 6.20 -16.11 -10.39
C LEU A 187 6.08 -14.65 -9.95
N SER A 188 5.26 -13.89 -10.67
CA SER A 188 4.91 -12.54 -10.29
C SER A 188 3.40 -12.39 -10.19
N GLY A 189 2.90 -11.97 -9.02
CA GLY A 189 1.48 -11.73 -8.82
C GLY A 189 0.95 -10.67 -9.78
N ILE A 190 1.71 -9.59 -10.00
CA ILE A 190 1.30 -8.52 -10.92
C ILE A 190 1.30 -8.99 -12.38
N ALA A 191 2.28 -9.79 -12.81
CA ALA A 191 2.32 -10.32 -14.18
C ALA A 191 1.15 -11.27 -14.47
N LEU A 192 0.78 -12.11 -13.49
CA LEU A 192 -0.39 -12.98 -13.61
C LEU A 192 -1.69 -12.18 -13.74
N ILE A 193 -1.83 -11.09 -12.99
CA ILE A 193 -2.98 -10.19 -13.06
C ILE A 193 -3.05 -9.50 -14.43
N ALA A 194 -1.94 -8.91 -14.89
CA ALA A 194 -1.86 -8.23 -16.18
C ALA A 194 -2.16 -9.18 -17.35
N SER A 195 -1.77 -10.45 -17.21
CA SER A 195 -2.01 -11.51 -18.20
C SER A 195 -3.39 -12.19 -18.07
N LEU A 196 -4.27 -11.67 -17.21
CA LEU A 196 -5.61 -12.23 -16.91
C LEU A 196 -5.57 -13.73 -16.58
N LYS A 197 -4.52 -14.16 -15.88
CA LYS A 197 -4.37 -15.53 -15.38
C LYS A 197 -5.00 -15.66 -14.00
N THR A 198 -5.16 -16.90 -13.57
CA THR A 198 -5.63 -17.23 -12.22
C THR A 198 -4.68 -18.22 -11.58
N PHE A 199 -4.24 -17.90 -10.37
CA PHE A 199 -3.56 -18.82 -9.48
C PHE A 199 -4.58 -19.50 -8.57
N GLU A 200 -4.51 -20.81 -8.42
CA GLU A 200 -5.34 -21.56 -7.47
C GLU A 200 -4.49 -21.89 -6.23
N PRO A 201 -4.75 -21.25 -5.07
CA PRO A 201 -3.94 -21.48 -3.88
C PRO A 201 -4.22 -22.86 -3.28
N SER A 202 -3.16 -23.57 -2.94
CA SER A 202 -3.28 -24.81 -2.15
C SER A 202 -3.66 -24.50 -0.69
N ALA A 203 -4.19 -25.50 0.03
CA ALA A 203 -4.44 -25.36 1.47
C ALA A 203 -3.18 -24.97 2.27
N GLN A 204 -2.00 -25.41 1.83
CA GLN A 204 -0.72 -25.00 2.41
C GLN A 204 -0.43 -23.52 2.17
N THR A 205 -0.71 -23.01 0.97
CA THR A 205 -0.58 -21.58 0.64
C THR A 205 -1.47 -20.74 1.55
N GLU A 206 -2.75 -21.12 1.67
CA GLU A 206 -3.70 -20.41 2.54
C GLU A 206 -3.28 -20.46 4.02
N ALA A 207 -2.75 -21.60 4.50
CA ALA A 207 -2.21 -21.73 5.84
C ALA A 207 -0.96 -20.84 6.07
N GLU A 208 -0.12 -20.67 5.06
CA GLU A 208 1.06 -19.79 5.14
C GLU A 208 0.63 -18.32 5.27
N VAL A 209 -0.29 -17.87 4.40
CA VAL A 209 -0.80 -16.49 4.43
C VAL A 209 -1.54 -16.20 5.74
N ALA A 210 -2.27 -17.18 6.30
CA ALA A 210 -3.00 -17.02 7.55
C ALA A 210 -2.10 -16.69 8.76
N LYS A 211 -0.80 -17.03 8.71
CA LYS A 211 0.16 -16.71 9.79
C LYS A 211 0.32 -15.22 10.03
N GLN A 212 0.00 -14.36 9.05
CA GLN A 212 0.06 -12.91 9.24
C GLN A 212 -0.85 -12.40 10.37
N THR A 213 -1.93 -13.14 10.68
CA THR A 213 -2.76 -12.85 11.85
C THR A 213 -1.94 -12.87 13.14
N GLN A 214 -1.07 -13.87 13.33
CA GLN A 214 -0.25 -13.99 14.53
C GLN A 214 0.79 -12.87 14.63
N VAL A 215 1.29 -12.38 13.50
CA VAL A 215 2.20 -11.22 13.43
C VAL A 215 1.48 -9.97 13.95
N LEU A 216 0.24 -9.72 13.52
CA LEU A 216 -0.55 -8.61 14.00
C LEU A 216 -0.93 -8.77 15.48
N GLU A 217 -1.31 -9.97 15.93
CA GLU A 217 -1.60 -10.22 17.34
C GLU A 217 -0.38 -9.96 18.25
N ALA A 218 0.81 -10.37 17.80
CA ALA A 218 2.07 -10.15 18.52
C ALA A 218 2.44 -8.66 18.63
N ALA A 219 1.96 -7.81 17.72
CA ALA A 219 2.09 -6.35 17.82
C ALA A 219 1.21 -5.72 18.91
N GLY A 220 0.44 -6.52 19.67
CA GLY A 220 -0.25 -6.09 20.87
C GLY A 220 -1.54 -5.32 20.56
N ARG A 221 -1.78 -4.21 21.27
CA ARG A 221 -3.05 -3.46 21.17
C ARG A 221 -3.27 -2.88 19.78
N GLN A 222 -2.21 -2.35 19.17
CA GLN A 222 -2.31 -1.73 17.85
C GLN A 222 -2.61 -2.76 16.77
N GLY A 223 -1.92 -3.92 16.77
CA GLY A 223 -2.21 -4.95 15.78
C GLY A 223 -3.60 -5.59 15.94
N ARG A 224 -4.13 -5.70 17.17
CA ARG A 224 -5.54 -6.08 17.38
C ARG A 224 -6.54 -5.05 16.86
N ALA A 225 -6.23 -3.76 16.96
CA ALA A 225 -7.06 -2.71 16.36
C ALA A 225 -7.05 -2.81 14.82
N VAL A 226 -5.89 -3.07 14.21
CA VAL A 226 -5.79 -3.32 12.76
C VAL A 226 -6.60 -4.56 12.35
N LEU A 227 -6.54 -5.65 13.11
CA LEU A 227 -7.34 -6.85 12.83
C LEU A 227 -8.84 -6.57 12.90
N HIS A 228 -9.28 -5.76 13.87
CA HIS A 228 -10.68 -5.32 13.96
C HIS A 228 -11.08 -4.50 12.73
N ASP A 229 -10.28 -3.52 12.33
CA ASP A 229 -10.56 -2.71 11.13
C ASP A 229 -10.60 -3.58 9.86
N ILE A 230 -9.72 -4.58 9.72
CA ILE A 230 -9.74 -5.54 8.61
C ILE A 230 -11.07 -6.31 8.59
N ASP A 231 -11.53 -6.81 9.74
CA ASP A 231 -12.79 -7.56 9.82
C ASP A 231 -14.00 -6.68 9.47
N VAL A 232 -14.02 -5.43 9.94
CA VAL A 232 -15.08 -4.47 9.63
C VAL A 232 -15.08 -4.13 8.14
N PHE A 233 -13.91 -3.89 7.54
CA PHE A 233 -13.79 -3.65 6.11
C PHE A 233 -14.28 -4.86 5.28
N LEU A 234 -13.89 -6.07 5.66
CA LEU A 234 -14.36 -7.31 5.03
C LEU A 234 -15.87 -7.51 5.16
N SER A 235 -16.46 -7.11 6.29
CA SER A 235 -17.92 -7.18 6.46
C SER A 235 -18.64 -6.26 5.47
N GLY A 236 -18.10 -5.05 5.19
CA GLY A 236 -18.63 -4.18 4.15
C GLY A 236 -18.58 -4.79 2.76
N ILE A 237 -17.46 -5.42 2.39
CA ILE A 237 -17.32 -6.13 1.11
C ILE A 237 -18.36 -7.25 1.01
N ASN A 238 -18.45 -8.08 2.05
CA ASN A 238 -19.31 -9.26 2.03
C ASN A 238 -20.81 -8.91 2.10
N ASP A 239 -21.17 -7.83 2.78
CA ASP A 239 -22.53 -7.30 2.79
C ASP A 239 -22.94 -6.82 1.38
N TYR A 240 -22.04 -6.16 0.64
CA TYR A 240 -22.29 -5.78 -0.76
C TYR A 240 -22.53 -7.01 -1.64
N ILE A 241 -21.66 -8.02 -1.53
CA ILE A 241 -21.79 -9.29 -2.26
C ILE A 241 -23.14 -9.96 -1.98
N ALA A 242 -23.54 -10.02 -0.71
CA ALA A 242 -24.80 -10.62 -0.29
C ALA A 242 -26.02 -9.81 -0.79
N ALA A 243 -26.01 -8.50 -0.62
CA ALA A 243 -27.09 -7.61 -1.05
C ALA A 243 -27.36 -7.68 -2.56
N HIS A 244 -26.31 -7.93 -3.34
CA HIS A 244 -26.39 -8.04 -4.81
C HIS A 244 -26.45 -9.49 -5.31
N SER A 245 -26.53 -10.48 -4.41
CA SER A 245 -26.60 -11.92 -4.75
C SER A 245 -25.51 -12.36 -5.72
N LEU A 246 -24.30 -11.83 -5.56
CA LEU A 246 -23.18 -12.16 -6.45
C LEU A 246 -22.67 -13.56 -6.14
N ALA A 247 -22.50 -14.38 -7.18
CA ALA A 247 -21.95 -15.73 -7.07
C ALA A 247 -20.43 -15.70 -6.84
N MET A 248 -20.01 -15.23 -5.67
CA MET A 248 -18.61 -15.07 -5.28
C MET A 248 -18.42 -15.56 -3.85
N GLU A 249 -17.26 -16.16 -3.57
CA GLU A 249 -16.90 -16.56 -2.22
C GLU A 249 -16.68 -15.32 -1.33
N PRO A 250 -17.11 -15.34 -0.06
CA PRO A 250 -16.84 -14.24 0.87
C PRO A 250 -15.35 -13.93 0.97
N TRP A 251 -15.02 -12.64 1.03
CA TRP A 251 -13.67 -12.16 1.30
C TRP A 251 -13.25 -12.46 2.73
N THR A 252 -11.96 -12.72 2.89
CA THR A 252 -11.31 -13.19 4.12
C THR A 252 -10.07 -12.35 4.44
N ARG A 253 -9.54 -12.50 5.65
CA ARG A 253 -8.28 -11.83 6.03
C ARG A 253 -7.11 -12.19 5.10
N ASN A 254 -7.08 -13.42 4.59
CA ASN A 254 -6.04 -13.86 3.66
C ASN A 254 -6.06 -13.07 2.35
N ASP A 255 -7.25 -12.64 1.89
CA ASP A 255 -7.37 -11.76 0.73
C ASP A 255 -6.70 -10.40 0.99
N ILE A 256 -6.91 -9.83 2.17
CA ILE A 256 -6.31 -8.55 2.57
C ILE A 256 -4.79 -8.65 2.72
N TYR A 257 -4.30 -9.70 3.40
CA TYR A 257 -2.86 -9.94 3.54
C TYR A 257 -2.19 -10.13 2.18
N ALA A 258 -2.82 -10.90 1.29
CA ALA A 258 -2.31 -11.15 -0.05
C ALA A 258 -2.25 -9.87 -0.89
N LEU A 259 -3.33 -9.08 -0.92
CA LEU A 259 -3.35 -7.82 -1.65
C LEU A 259 -2.35 -6.79 -1.09
N ASN A 260 -2.13 -6.77 0.23
CA ASN A 260 -1.10 -5.93 0.81
C ASN A 260 0.32 -6.37 0.39
N ALA A 261 0.57 -7.68 0.29
CA ALA A 261 1.83 -8.21 -0.23
C ALA A 261 2.00 -7.88 -1.72
N LEU A 262 0.94 -7.98 -2.53
CA LEU A 262 0.94 -7.57 -3.94
C LEU A 262 1.25 -6.08 -4.10
N LYS A 263 0.66 -5.22 -3.26
CA LYS A 263 1.02 -3.80 -3.21
C LYS A 263 2.52 -3.62 -2.91
N GLY A 264 3.05 -4.40 -1.96
CA GLY A 264 4.49 -4.47 -1.69
C GLY A 264 5.30 -4.86 -2.92
N GLN A 265 4.82 -5.81 -3.73
CA GLN A 265 5.46 -6.20 -4.99
C GLN A 265 5.47 -5.07 -6.02
N PHE A 266 4.39 -4.29 -6.10
CA PHE A 266 4.25 -3.22 -7.09
C PHE A 266 5.04 -1.94 -6.74
N VAL A 267 4.95 -1.46 -5.49
CA VAL A 267 5.57 -0.17 -5.09
C VAL A 267 6.77 -0.30 -4.16
N GLY A 268 7.04 -1.50 -3.62
CA GLY A 268 8.09 -1.73 -2.63
C GLY A 268 9.31 -2.48 -3.18
N GLN A 269 9.19 -3.15 -4.32
CA GLN A 269 10.27 -3.92 -4.93
C GLN A 269 11.08 -3.04 -5.88
N GLY A 270 12.04 -2.29 -5.34
CA GLY A 270 13.04 -1.55 -6.12
C GLY A 270 14.47 -2.13 -6.03
N GLY A 271 14.66 -3.17 -5.22
CA GLY A 271 15.94 -3.84 -4.98
C GLY A 271 16.01 -5.24 -5.57
N GLY A 272 17.14 -5.94 -5.39
CA GLY A 272 17.24 -7.38 -5.70
C GLY A 272 17.98 -7.76 -6.98
N ASP A 273 18.49 -6.80 -7.75
CA ASP A 273 19.31 -7.05 -8.95
C ASP A 273 20.76 -7.51 -8.64
N GLU A 274 20.95 -8.25 -7.56
CA GLU A 274 22.28 -8.59 -7.06
C GLU A 274 22.99 -9.60 -7.96
N ALA A 275 22.25 -10.55 -8.56
CA ALA A 275 22.84 -11.56 -9.45
C ALA A 275 23.46 -10.93 -10.70
N ARG A 276 22.70 -10.11 -11.45
CA ARG A 276 23.21 -9.42 -12.65
C ARG A 276 24.35 -8.46 -12.30
N ARG A 277 24.22 -7.69 -11.22
CA ARG A 277 25.30 -6.80 -10.75
C ARG A 277 26.55 -7.57 -10.32
N SER A 278 26.37 -8.76 -9.76
CA SER A 278 27.48 -9.65 -9.38
C SER A 278 28.19 -10.21 -10.61
N GLN A 279 27.46 -10.63 -11.65
CA GLN A 279 28.05 -11.04 -12.93
C GLN A 279 28.79 -9.88 -13.62
N PHE A 280 28.24 -8.66 -13.55
CA PHE A 280 28.93 -7.46 -14.05
C PHE A 280 30.25 -7.20 -13.31
N LEU A 281 30.26 -7.31 -11.98
CA LEU A 281 31.49 -7.26 -11.19
C LEU A 281 32.46 -8.40 -11.57
N GLY A 282 31.95 -9.61 -11.78
CA GLY A 282 32.72 -10.76 -12.25
C GLY A 282 33.44 -10.47 -13.57
N GLY A 283 32.73 -9.92 -14.55
CA GLY A 283 33.29 -9.56 -15.87
C GLY A 283 34.34 -8.46 -15.79
N LEU A 284 34.11 -7.44 -14.96
CA LEU A 284 35.11 -6.40 -14.70
C LEU A 284 36.39 -6.98 -14.07
N ARG A 285 36.25 -7.90 -13.11
CA ARG A 285 37.39 -8.57 -12.47
C ARG A 285 38.14 -9.49 -13.42
N GLN A 286 37.43 -10.22 -14.29
CA GLN A 286 38.04 -11.08 -15.30
C GLN A 286 38.86 -10.27 -16.30
N ARG A 287 38.34 -9.13 -16.77
CA ARG A 287 38.99 -8.31 -17.80
C ARG A 287 40.10 -7.41 -17.28
N LEU A 288 39.95 -6.86 -16.08
CA LEU A 288 40.83 -5.80 -15.54
C LEU A 288 41.61 -6.23 -14.30
N GLY A 289 41.41 -7.46 -13.83
CA GLY A 289 41.94 -7.96 -12.57
C GLY A 289 41.12 -7.52 -11.36
N ALA A 290 41.26 -8.26 -10.26
CA ALA A 290 40.39 -8.14 -9.07
C ALA A 290 40.32 -6.71 -8.49
N ARG A 291 41.47 -6.03 -8.36
CA ARG A 291 41.55 -4.68 -7.76
C ARG A 291 40.90 -3.62 -8.65
N LYS A 292 41.34 -3.51 -9.91
CA LYS A 292 40.86 -2.48 -10.85
C LYS A 292 39.38 -2.70 -11.21
N GLY A 293 38.96 -3.95 -11.44
CA GLY A 293 37.56 -4.27 -11.71
C GLY A 293 36.63 -3.89 -10.55
N THR A 294 37.03 -4.19 -9.30
CA THR A 294 36.25 -3.80 -8.12
C THR A 294 36.21 -2.28 -7.94
N SER A 295 37.31 -1.58 -8.21
CA SER A 295 37.36 -0.11 -8.12
C SER A 295 36.36 0.53 -9.09
N ILE A 296 36.34 0.10 -10.34
CA ILE A 296 35.41 0.61 -11.37
C ILE A 296 33.96 0.26 -11.01
N PHE A 297 33.70 -0.95 -10.54
CA PHE A 297 32.36 -1.32 -10.07
C PHE A 297 31.87 -0.43 -8.93
N ASN A 298 32.74 -0.12 -7.96
CA ASN A 298 32.40 0.76 -6.85
C ASN A 298 32.14 2.20 -7.28
N ASP A 299 32.86 2.68 -8.29
CA ASP A 299 32.66 3.99 -8.89
C ASP A 299 31.31 4.06 -9.63
N LEU A 300 31.05 3.10 -10.53
CA LEU A 300 29.83 3.08 -11.34
C LEU A 300 28.55 2.88 -10.53
N ARG A 301 28.59 2.09 -9.44
CA ARG A 301 27.39 1.84 -8.62
C ARG A 301 27.02 3.00 -7.69
N GLN A 302 27.87 4.03 -7.58
CA GLN A 302 27.60 5.29 -6.88
C GLN A 302 26.97 5.12 -5.48
N PHE A 303 27.46 4.14 -4.69
CA PHE A 303 26.84 3.75 -3.40
C PHE A 303 26.66 4.92 -2.43
N LYS A 304 27.60 5.87 -2.45
CA LYS A 304 27.47 7.17 -1.81
C LYS A 304 27.97 8.21 -2.80
N ASN A 305 27.06 9.02 -3.33
CA ASN A 305 27.40 10.18 -4.13
C ASN A 305 27.03 11.44 -3.32
N PRO A 306 28.02 12.23 -2.85
CA PRO A 306 27.78 13.43 -2.06
C PRO A 306 27.20 14.59 -2.86
N GLU A 307 27.18 14.51 -4.20
CA GLU A 307 26.62 15.54 -5.08
C GLU A 307 25.10 15.40 -5.25
N LEU A 308 24.50 14.31 -4.77
CA LEU A 308 23.06 14.10 -4.84
C LEU A 308 22.34 14.89 -3.73
N PRO A 309 21.23 15.59 -4.05
CA PRO A 309 20.42 16.25 -3.04
C PRO A 309 19.81 15.21 -2.09
N THR A 310 19.72 15.56 -0.80
CA THR A 310 19.09 14.72 0.22
C THR A 310 17.74 15.30 0.62
N THR A 311 16.77 14.43 0.91
CA THR A 311 15.42 14.84 1.38
C THR A 311 15.46 15.48 2.77
N VAL A 312 16.45 15.09 3.59
CA VAL A 312 16.63 15.62 4.93
C VAL A 312 18.00 16.29 5.05
N ASP A 313 18.04 17.37 5.81
CA ASP A 313 19.30 18.02 6.18
C ASP A 313 20.08 17.20 7.21
N GLY A 314 21.39 17.40 7.23
CA GLY A 314 22.27 16.85 8.27
C GLY A 314 22.79 15.44 8.00
N ARG A 315 23.23 14.76 9.07
CA ARG A 315 23.81 13.41 8.98
C ARG A 315 22.84 12.38 9.54
N PHE A 316 22.54 11.40 8.71
CA PHE A 316 21.76 10.22 9.09
C PHE A 316 22.63 8.96 9.07
N PRO A 317 22.48 8.03 10.03
CA PRO A 317 23.16 6.73 9.99
C PRO A 317 22.59 5.86 8.86
N TYR A 318 23.06 6.09 7.64
CA TYR A 318 22.69 5.31 6.46
C TYR A 318 23.64 4.11 6.28
N GLY A 319 23.13 3.01 5.73
CA GLY A 319 23.80 1.72 5.62
C GLY A 319 25.26 1.81 5.14
N SER A 320 26.14 1.01 5.75
CA SER A 320 27.55 0.89 5.36
C SER A 320 27.81 -0.42 4.67
N ILE A 321 28.71 -0.44 3.67
CA ILE A 321 29.18 -1.69 3.07
C ILE A 321 29.92 -2.49 4.16
N PRO A 322 29.47 -3.72 4.47
CA PRO A 322 30.16 -4.55 5.45
C PRO A 322 31.60 -4.85 4.99
N LYS A 323 32.57 -4.79 5.91
CA LYS A 323 33.96 -5.22 5.62
C LYS A 323 34.06 -6.71 5.27
N ARG A 324 33.11 -7.49 5.78
CA ARG A 324 32.90 -8.91 5.48
C ARG A 324 31.39 -9.08 5.28
N ALA A 325 30.99 -9.54 4.11
CA ALA A 325 29.59 -9.80 3.77
C ALA A 325 29.42 -11.31 3.53
N PRO A 326 29.06 -12.09 4.57
CA PRO A 326 28.74 -13.50 4.40
C PRO A 326 27.64 -13.66 3.36
N GLY A 327 27.78 -14.63 2.45
CA GLY A 327 26.81 -14.87 1.38
C GLY A 327 26.95 -14.00 0.13
N SER A 328 27.83 -12.99 0.12
CA SER A 328 28.13 -12.22 -1.11
C SER A 328 29.09 -12.99 -2.01
N VAL A 329 28.55 -13.63 -3.04
CA VAL A 329 29.34 -14.35 -4.06
C VAL A 329 29.49 -13.48 -5.29
N VAL A 330 30.70 -13.41 -5.84
CA VAL A 330 30.92 -12.84 -7.17
C VAL A 330 30.65 -13.94 -8.19
N LEU A 331 29.61 -13.76 -8.99
CA LEU A 331 29.21 -14.72 -10.01
C LEU A 331 30.09 -14.56 -11.24
N ASP A 332 30.39 -15.68 -11.90
CA ASP A 332 31.04 -15.66 -13.19
C ASP A 332 30.11 -15.03 -14.23
N PRO A 333 30.63 -14.28 -15.22
CA PRO A 333 29.83 -13.77 -16.32
C PRO A 333 28.99 -14.87 -16.95
N ASP A 334 27.73 -14.57 -17.23
CA ASP A 334 26.78 -15.46 -17.88
C ASP A 334 26.50 -16.81 -17.15
N SER A 335 26.98 -16.98 -15.91
CA SER A 335 26.74 -18.20 -15.12
C SER A 335 25.37 -18.29 -14.44
N PHE A 336 24.69 -17.17 -14.22
CA PHE A 336 23.41 -17.14 -13.53
C PHE A 336 22.29 -17.66 -14.42
N GLN A 337 21.58 -18.68 -13.93
CA GLN A 337 20.39 -19.23 -14.55
C GLN A 337 19.22 -19.07 -13.58
N ARG A 338 18.13 -18.45 -14.05
CA ARG A 338 16.89 -18.40 -13.26
C ARG A 338 16.27 -19.79 -13.20
N THR A 339 15.89 -20.21 -12.01
CA THR A 339 15.02 -21.39 -11.85
C THR A 339 13.62 -21.04 -12.32
N PRO A 340 13.05 -21.77 -13.29
CA PRO A 340 11.69 -21.50 -13.75
C PRO A 340 10.68 -21.84 -12.64
N ALA A 341 9.59 -21.08 -12.58
CA ALA A 341 8.50 -21.30 -11.61
C ALA A 341 7.83 -22.67 -11.72
N VAL A 342 7.81 -23.22 -12.94
CA VAL A 342 7.19 -24.50 -13.26
C VAL A 342 8.13 -25.30 -14.14
N ALA A 343 8.11 -26.61 -14.00
CA ALA A 343 8.98 -27.52 -14.76
C ALA A 343 8.65 -27.53 -16.26
N ASP A 344 7.41 -27.20 -16.63
CA ASP A 344 6.98 -27.09 -18.03
C ASP A 344 7.56 -25.82 -18.67
N PRO A 345 8.41 -25.93 -19.72
CA PRO A 345 9.08 -24.78 -20.34
C PRO A 345 8.15 -23.84 -21.13
N GLU A 346 7.00 -24.33 -21.59
CA GLU A 346 6.01 -23.49 -22.29
C GLU A 346 5.16 -22.72 -21.29
N LEU A 347 4.74 -23.38 -20.21
CA LEU A 347 4.02 -22.71 -19.12
C LEU A 347 4.92 -21.69 -18.41
N ALA A 348 6.20 -22.03 -18.17
CA ALA A 348 7.17 -21.13 -17.56
C ALA A 348 7.35 -19.83 -18.35
N ARG A 349 7.39 -19.91 -19.69
CA ARG A 349 7.47 -18.71 -20.56
C ARG A 349 6.23 -17.82 -20.48
N ARG A 350 5.05 -18.39 -20.21
CA ARG A 350 3.78 -17.67 -20.14
C ARG A 350 3.51 -17.00 -18.78
N VAL A 351 4.23 -17.41 -17.73
CA VAL A 351 4.07 -16.90 -16.36
C VAL A 351 5.32 -16.18 -15.84
N ALA A 352 6.42 -16.26 -16.58
CA ALA A 352 7.64 -15.52 -16.27
C ALA A 352 7.33 -14.03 -16.35
N PRO A 353 7.78 -13.23 -15.35
CA PRO A 353 7.80 -11.79 -15.52
C PRO A 353 8.74 -11.48 -16.69
N ASP A 354 8.21 -10.92 -17.77
CA ASP A 354 9.06 -10.34 -18.80
C ASP A 354 9.74 -9.13 -18.17
N ASP A 355 11.07 -9.19 -18.01
CA ASP A 355 11.87 -8.08 -17.48
C ASP A 355 11.67 -6.80 -18.33
N ALA A 356 11.20 -6.95 -19.57
CA ALA A 356 10.81 -5.87 -20.48
C ALA A 356 9.41 -5.29 -20.19
N GLU A 357 8.44 -6.09 -19.72
CA GLU A 357 7.07 -5.63 -19.47
C GLU A 357 6.93 -4.88 -18.14
N LEU A 358 7.68 -5.24 -17.10
CA LEU A 358 7.69 -4.49 -15.83
C LEU A 358 8.35 -3.11 -15.99
N GLY A 359 9.35 -3.00 -16.86
CA GLY A 359 9.93 -1.72 -17.27
C GLY A 359 9.00 -0.92 -18.19
N ALA A 360 8.35 -1.57 -19.16
CA ALA A 360 7.42 -0.91 -20.08
C ALA A 360 6.13 -0.44 -19.40
N ALA A 361 5.63 -1.14 -18.39
CA ALA A 361 4.46 -0.71 -17.61
C ALA A 361 4.76 0.53 -16.74
N ALA A 362 6.00 0.67 -16.26
CA ALA A 362 6.47 1.87 -15.56
C ALA A 362 6.74 3.03 -16.56
N ASP A 363 7.38 2.76 -17.70
CA ASP A 363 7.64 3.75 -18.76
C ASP A 363 6.35 4.27 -19.40
N GLN A 364 5.30 3.44 -19.55
CA GLN A 364 4.00 3.88 -20.06
C GLN A 364 3.25 4.82 -19.10
N LEU A 365 3.61 4.84 -17.82
CA LEU A 365 3.09 5.79 -16.83
C LEU A 365 3.94 7.06 -16.74
N GLU A 366 5.20 7.05 -17.20
CA GLU A 366 6.16 8.17 -17.07
C GLU A 366 6.48 8.94 -18.37
N GLY A 367 5.96 8.59 -19.54
CA GLY A 367 5.94 9.55 -20.65
C GLY A 367 5.70 9.03 -22.06
N ARG A 368 4.61 9.50 -22.68
CA ARG A 368 4.65 9.81 -24.11
C ARG A 368 5.24 11.21 -24.27
N ARG A 369 6.52 11.31 -24.64
CA ARG A 369 7.01 12.53 -25.29
C ARG A 369 6.29 12.70 -26.63
N PRO A 370 5.93 13.93 -27.04
CA PRO A 370 5.24 14.15 -28.31
C PRO A 370 6.13 13.70 -29.48
N ALA A 371 5.50 13.11 -30.50
CA ALA A 371 6.14 12.95 -31.79
C ALA A 371 6.28 14.33 -32.44
N ASP A 372 7.51 14.74 -32.75
CA ASP A 372 7.77 15.92 -33.58
C ASP A 372 7.18 15.71 -34.98
N PRO A 373 6.33 16.62 -35.49
CA PRO A 373 5.90 16.56 -36.87
C PRO A 373 6.93 17.26 -37.75
N ALA A 374 7.61 16.45 -38.57
CA ALA A 374 8.10 16.76 -39.93
C ALA A 374 9.01 17.99 -40.17
N GLY A 375 10.27 17.69 -40.52
CA GLY A 375 10.95 18.14 -41.75
C GLY A 375 10.82 19.60 -42.22
N GLY A 376 11.93 20.35 -42.08
CA GLY A 376 12.20 21.57 -42.84
C GLY A 376 13.69 21.92 -42.78
N ALA A 377 14.34 22.02 -43.94
CA ALA A 377 15.76 22.33 -44.09
C ALA A 377 16.10 23.80 -43.76
N GLY A 378 17.33 24.06 -43.30
CA GLY A 378 17.98 25.37 -43.42
C GLY A 378 18.63 25.93 -42.15
N GLN A 379 19.94 25.67 -42.00
CA GLN A 379 21.01 26.67 -41.87
C GLN A 379 21.06 27.66 -40.65
N ASP A 380 22.28 27.70 -40.07
CA ASP A 380 22.98 28.76 -39.29
C ASP A 380 22.77 28.93 -37.75
N ASP A 381 23.86 28.58 -37.04
CA ASP A 381 24.70 29.38 -36.12
C ASP A 381 24.13 30.18 -34.92
N GLY A 382 24.76 29.95 -33.76
CA GLY A 382 24.75 30.81 -32.56
C GLY A 382 23.71 30.37 -31.52
N TRP A 383 24.04 30.10 -30.26
CA TRP A 383 24.65 31.06 -29.34
C TRP A 383 25.24 30.38 -28.09
N HIS A 384 26.36 30.94 -27.64
CA HIS A 384 27.00 30.71 -26.36
C HIS A 384 26.18 31.24 -25.17
N ARG A 385 26.34 30.56 -24.01
CA ARG A 385 26.58 31.07 -22.64
C ARG A 385 25.79 32.31 -22.19
N PHE A 386 25.08 32.23 -21.05
CA PHE A 386 25.28 33.14 -19.92
C PHE A 386 24.67 32.58 -18.62
N GLU A 387 25.50 32.61 -17.57
CA GLU A 387 25.12 32.57 -16.16
C GLU A 387 24.41 33.89 -15.78
N SER A 388 23.43 33.77 -14.88
CA SER A 388 23.25 34.65 -13.71
C SER A 388 22.31 33.99 -12.71
#